data_AF-A0A7S2SUU1-F1
#
_entry.id   AF-A0A7S2SUU1-F1
#
_cell.length_a   1.000
_cell.length_b   1.000
_cell.length_c   1.000
_cell.angle_alpha   90.00
_cell.angle_beta   90.00
_cell.angle_gamma   90.00
#
_symmetry.space_group_name_H-M   'P 1'
#
loop_
_entity.id
_entity.type
_entity.pdbx_description
1 polymer ?
#
loop_
_entity_poly.entity_id
_entity_poly.type
_entity_poly.pdbx_seq_one_letter_code
_entity_poly.pdbx_strand_id
1 'polypeptide(L)'
;SRPGIGPHARLRMFKDSVARLGAFPAQDKIISLTEMAREMAPTMVVAGEAIRWLMQELLPSVPPDCKVPLLYVVDSIFKNVKEPYISLATNLIVAAVCEAFRVASSQDRDRLVRLTKLWQRQTPPVFPPSIFQAIYGYFQPWIDQKLAQQSGARAAPLAHRHQPPKPVGYATATIQSAPNGHQRRKRLR
;
A
#
# COMPACT_ATOMS: atom_id res chain seq x y z
N SER A 1 -9.39 32.96 11.15
CA SER A 1 -7.93 33.14 11.27
C SER A 1 -7.57 33.48 12.70
N ARG A 2 -6.67 32.74 13.36
CA ARG A 2 -6.13 33.17 14.65
C ARG A 2 -5.38 34.51 14.46
N PRO A 3 -5.78 35.60 15.13
CA PRO A 3 -5.09 36.87 14.99
C PRO A 3 -3.67 36.76 15.55
N GLY A 4 -2.65 37.12 14.76
CA GLY A 4 -1.28 37.35 15.26
C GLY A 4 -0.16 36.51 14.64
N ILE A 5 -0.44 35.40 13.94
CA ILE A 5 0.63 34.60 13.30
C ILE A 5 0.75 35.03 11.83
N GLY A 6 1.95 35.43 11.39
CA GLY A 6 2.21 35.79 10.00
C GLY A 6 2.13 34.59 9.03
N PRO A 7 1.88 34.81 7.74
CA PRO A 7 1.79 33.76 6.72
C PRO A 7 3.02 32.82 6.67
N HIS A 8 4.24 33.37 6.71
CA HIS A 8 5.46 32.57 6.72
C HIS A 8 5.69 31.82 8.04
N ALA A 9 5.24 32.38 9.17
CA ALA A 9 5.30 31.69 10.45
C ALA A 9 4.38 30.46 10.45
N ARG A 10 3.18 30.55 9.86
CA ARG A 10 2.31 29.38 9.64
C ARG A 10 2.99 28.31 8.80
N LEU A 11 3.67 28.69 7.72
CA LEU A 11 4.39 27.74 6.89
C LEU A 11 5.50 27.01 7.65
N ARG A 12 6.28 27.75 8.45
CA ARG A 12 7.31 27.16 9.29
C ARG A 12 6.70 26.17 10.30
N MET A 13 5.64 26.56 10.99
CA MET A 13 4.94 25.67 11.92
C MET A 13 4.37 24.43 11.24
N PHE A 14 3.86 24.56 10.01
CA PHE A 14 3.40 23.45 9.20
C PHE A 14 4.55 22.50 8.87
N LYS A 15 5.66 23.01 8.31
CA LYS A 15 6.87 22.23 7.99
C LYS A 15 7.39 21.48 9.22
N ASP A 16 7.51 22.17 10.36
CA ASP A 16 7.94 21.60 11.63
C ASP A 16 7.00 20.48 12.11
N SER A 17 5.69 20.65 11.92
CA SER A 17 4.69 19.65 12.33
C SER A 17 4.70 18.42 11.42
N VAL A 18 4.89 18.61 10.10
CA VAL A 18 5.06 17.51 9.15
C VAL A 18 6.35 16.72 9.44
N ALA A 19 7.45 17.40 9.82
CA ALA A 19 8.68 16.71 10.20
C ALA A 19 8.52 15.77 11.41
N ARG A 20 7.49 15.99 12.25
CA ARG A 20 7.14 15.15 13.41
C ARG A 20 6.01 14.15 13.14
N LEU A 21 5.65 13.93 11.87
CA LEU A 21 4.57 13.02 11.46
C LEU A 21 4.92 11.57 11.84
N GLY A 22 6.14 11.13 11.52
CA GLY A 22 6.59 9.74 11.66
C GLY A 22 5.93 8.79 10.66
N ALA A 23 6.30 7.49 10.71
CA ALA A 23 5.76 6.45 9.83
C ALA A 23 4.32 6.03 10.15
N PHE A 24 3.82 6.35 11.35
CA PHE A 24 2.47 5.98 11.81
C PHE A 24 1.79 7.16 12.50
N PRO A 25 1.34 8.16 11.74
CA PRO A 25 0.72 9.34 12.33
C PRO A 25 -0.65 9.00 12.90
N ALA A 26 -0.90 9.49 14.10
CA ALA A 26 -2.23 9.50 14.68
C ALA A 26 -3.16 10.44 13.88
N GLN A 27 -4.46 10.16 13.91
CA GLN A 27 -5.47 10.86 13.11
C GLN A 27 -5.53 12.36 13.47
N ASP A 28 -5.36 12.71 14.74
CA ASP A 28 -5.31 14.07 15.25
C ASP A 28 -4.18 14.90 14.61
N LYS A 29 -3.02 14.30 14.35
CA LYS A 29 -1.91 14.96 13.63
C LYS A 29 -2.30 15.31 12.20
N ILE A 30 -2.96 14.38 11.49
CA ILE A 30 -3.42 14.62 10.11
C ILE A 30 -4.47 15.73 10.09
N ILE A 31 -5.42 15.72 11.03
CA ILE A 31 -6.44 16.77 11.17
C ILE A 31 -5.76 18.12 11.42
N SER A 32 -4.83 18.19 12.38
CA SER A 32 -4.11 19.43 12.71
C SER A 32 -3.35 20.00 11.51
N LEU A 33 -2.64 19.15 10.76
CA LEU A 33 -1.95 19.56 9.52
C LEU A 33 -2.93 20.04 8.45
N THR A 34 -4.11 19.43 8.37
CA THR A 34 -5.17 19.84 7.43
C THR A 34 -5.71 21.23 7.78
N GLU A 35 -5.91 21.51 9.07
CA GLU A 35 -6.34 22.84 9.52
C GLU A 35 -5.26 23.91 9.30
N MET A 36 -3.98 23.59 9.55
CA MET A 36 -2.89 24.50 9.21
C MET A 36 -2.85 24.81 7.71
N ALA A 37 -3.06 23.80 6.85
CA ALA A 37 -3.17 24.00 5.41
C ALA A 37 -4.37 24.89 5.05
N ARG A 38 -5.52 24.71 5.71
CA ARG A 38 -6.70 25.59 5.51
C ARG A 38 -6.40 27.04 5.88
N GLU A 39 -5.67 27.29 6.98
CA GLU A 39 -5.28 28.64 7.38
C GLU A 39 -4.28 29.30 6.42
N MET A 40 -3.46 28.50 5.72
CA MET A 40 -2.53 28.99 4.70
C MET A 40 -3.21 29.22 3.34
N ALA A 41 -4.33 28.57 3.06
CA ALA A 41 -5.02 28.60 1.76
C ALA A 41 -5.28 30.01 1.20
N PRO A 42 -5.68 31.03 2.01
CA PRO A 42 -5.91 32.38 1.49
C PRO A 42 -4.63 33.09 0.99
N THR A 43 -3.44 32.63 1.37
CA THR A 43 -2.16 33.20 0.93
C THR A 43 -1.53 32.28 -0.12
N MET A 44 -1.89 32.49 -1.40
CA MET A 44 -1.49 31.61 -2.51
C MET A 44 0.01 31.31 -2.57
N VAL A 45 0.87 32.31 -2.32
CA VAL A 45 2.33 32.12 -2.29
C VAL A 45 2.73 31.09 -1.24
N VAL A 46 2.16 31.17 -0.02
CA VAL A 46 2.44 30.25 1.07
C VAL A 46 1.86 28.86 0.82
N ALA A 47 0.62 28.78 0.35
CA ALA A 47 0.00 27.51 -0.01
C ALA A 47 0.80 26.79 -1.12
N GLY A 48 1.28 27.56 -2.10
CA GLY A 48 2.16 27.10 -3.18
C GLY A 48 3.49 26.58 -2.66
N GLU A 49 4.13 27.30 -1.75
CA GLU A 49 5.39 26.86 -1.13
C GLU A 49 5.19 25.59 -0.30
N ALA A 50 4.09 25.48 0.46
CA ALA A 50 3.78 24.31 1.26
C ALA A 50 3.64 23.04 0.39
N ILE A 51 2.83 23.11 -0.68
CA ILE A 51 2.60 21.93 -1.53
C ILE A 51 3.82 21.56 -2.37
N ARG A 52 4.58 22.56 -2.82
CA ARG A 52 5.84 22.35 -3.53
C ARG A 52 6.85 21.63 -2.65
N TRP A 53 7.04 22.12 -1.43
CA TRP A 53 7.94 21.50 -0.46
C TRP A 53 7.52 20.05 -0.15
N LEU A 54 6.23 19.79 0.09
CA LEU A 54 5.73 18.44 0.33
C LEU A 54 6.06 17.48 -0.83
N MET A 55 5.79 17.90 -2.07
CA MET A 55 5.85 17.00 -3.24
C MET A 55 7.24 16.90 -3.86
N GLN A 56 8.00 17.99 -3.91
CA GLN A 56 9.29 18.04 -4.62
C GLN A 56 10.48 17.86 -3.69
N GLU A 57 10.37 18.22 -2.41
CA GLU A 57 11.51 18.19 -1.48
C GLU A 57 11.35 17.07 -0.44
N LEU A 58 10.22 17.05 0.28
CA LEU A 58 10.04 16.14 1.39
C LEU A 58 9.70 14.71 0.94
N LEU A 59 8.69 14.53 0.07
CA LEU A 59 8.27 13.20 -0.35
C LEU A 59 9.41 12.35 -0.95
N PRO A 60 10.33 12.90 -1.78
CA PRO A 60 11.48 12.15 -2.26
C PRO A 60 12.49 11.81 -1.15
N SER A 61 12.73 12.74 -0.21
CA SER A 61 13.78 12.62 0.81
C SER A 61 13.43 11.76 2.03
N VAL A 62 12.15 11.56 2.33
CA VAL A 62 11.75 10.73 3.47
C VAL A 62 11.96 9.22 3.20
N PRO A 63 12.24 8.42 4.26
CA PRO A 63 12.29 6.96 4.18
C PRO A 63 11.01 6.34 3.56
N PRO A 64 11.10 5.15 2.91
CA PRO A 64 9.97 4.53 2.22
C PRO A 64 8.69 4.36 3.07
N ASP A 65 8.84 3.98 4.34
CA ASP A 65 7.77 3.81 5.32
C ASP A 65 7.06 5.12 5.70
N CYS A 66 7.70 6.27 5.49
CA CYS A 66 7.12 7.59 5.72
C CYS A 66 6.35 8.14 4.50
N LYS A 67 6.54 7.59 3.30
CA LYS A 67 5.96 8.13 2.06
C LYS A 67 4.44 8.02 2.01
N VAL A 68 3.88 6.86 2.37
CA VAL A 68 2.42 6.67 2.41
C VAL A 68 1.74 7.55 3.46
N PRO A 69 2.23 7.63 4.71
CA PRO A 69 1.76 8.60 5.70
C PRO A 69 1.76 10.05 5.19
N LEU A 70 2.84 10.47 4.52
CA LEU A 70 2.93 11.82 3.97
C LEU A 70 1.88 12.06 2.87
N LEU A 71 1.63 11.04 2.02
CA LEU A 71 0.58 11.11 1.01
C LEU A 71 -0.83 11.11 1.60
N TYR A 72 -1.05 10.58 2.81
CA TYR A 72 -2.32 10.75 3.52
C TYR A 72 -2.53 12.19 4.02
N VAL A 73 -1.47 12.93 4.35
CA VAL A 73 -1.57 14.37 4.62
C VAL A 73 -1.99 15.11 3.35
N VAL A 74 -1.35 14.81 2.22
CA VAL A 74 -1.70 15.40 0.91
C VAL A 74 -3.15 15.07 0.52
N ASP A 75 -3.57 13.81 0.68
CA ASP A 75 -4.95 13.37 0.46
C ASP A 75 -5.94 14.16 1.31
N SER A 76 -5.67 14.31 2.61
CA SER A 76 -6.53 15.06 3.51
C SER A 76 -6.65 16.53 3.11
N ILE A 77 -5.55 17.15 2.65
CA ILE A 77 -5.56 18.52 2.12
C ILE A 77 -6.46 18.61 0.87
N PHE A 78 -6.30 17.70 -0.09
CA PHE A 78 -7.13 17.69 -1.30
C PHE A 78 -8.60 17.44 -1.01
N LYS A 79 -8.92 16.55 -0.07
CA LYS A 79 -10.29 16.22 0.30
C LYS A 79 -10.98 17.36 1.04
N ASN A 80 -10.30 17.95 2.03
CA ASN A 80 -10.93 18.80 3.04
C ASN A 80 -10.64 20.30 2.88
N VAL A 81 -9.59 20.65 2.13
CA VAL A 81 -9.23 22.05 1.83
C VAL A 81 -9.46 22.37 0.36
N LYS A 82 -9.11 21.44 -0.54
CA LYS A 82 -9.29 21.55 -2.00
C LYS A 82 -8.46 22.69 -2.59
N GLU A 83 -9.09 23.76 -3.08
CA GLU A 83 -8.39 24.91 -3.63
C GLU A 83 -7.74 25.74 -2.52
N PRO A 84 -6.57 26.35 -2.77
CA PRO A 84 -5.85 26.38 -4.05
C PRO A 84 -4.93 25.18 -4.30
N TYR A 85 -4.87 24.21 -3.38
CA TYR A 85 -3.86 23.16 -3.37
C TYR A 85 -3.96 22.21 -4.57
N ILE A 86 -5.18 21.91 -5.04
CA ILE A 86 -5.39 21.09 -6.23
C ILE A 86 -4.78 21.75 -7.47
N SER A 87 -5.10 23.03 -7.71
CA SER A 87 -4.52 23.79 -8.82
C SER A 87 -3.00 23.87 -8.73
N LEU A 88 -2.47 24.17 -7.55
CA LEU A 88 -1.02 24.27 -7.31
C LEU A 88 -0.29 22.93 -7.45
N ALA A 89 -0.96 21.81 -7.15
CA ALA A 89 -0.38 20.46 -7.25
C ALA A 89 -0.48 19.83 -8.64
N THR A 90 -1.28 20.40 -9.55
CA THR A 90 -1.63 19.76 -10.83
C THR A 90 -0.39 19.38 -11.66
N ASN A 91 0.63 20.23 -11.68
CA ASN A 91 1.88 19.97 -12.42
C ASN A 91 2.91 19.13 -11.65
N LEU A 92 2.63 18.82 -10.39
CA LEU A 92 3.55 18.11 -9.49
C LEU A 92 3.12 16.67 -9.21
N ILE A 93 1.81 16.43 -9.21
CA ILE A 93 1.23 15.20 -8.66
C ILE A 93 1.65 13.94 -9.41
N VAL A 94 1.79 13.99 -10.74
CA VAL A 94 2.19 12.82 -11.53
C VAL A 94 3.59 12.36 -11.13
N ALA A 95 4.56 13.28 -11.12
CA ALA A 95 5.94 12.96 -10.74
C ALA A 95 6.01 12.48 -9.29
N ALA A 96 5.33 13.17 -8.37
CA ALA A 96 5.34 12.83 -6.95
C ALA A 96 4.78 11.43 -6.67
N VAL A 97 3.64 11.08 -7.28
CA VAL A 97 2.98 9.79 -7.08
C VAL A 97 3.77 8.65 -7.73
N CYS A 98 4.26 8.84 -8.96
CA CYS A 98 5.04 7.82 -9.67
C CYS A 98 6.37 7.53 -8.96
N GLU A 99 7.05 8.56 -8.44
CA GLU A 99 8.29 8.36 -7.69
C GLU A 99 8.04 7.65 -6.35
N ALA A 100 6.98 8.02 -5.63
CA ALA A 100 6.58 7.29 -4.42
C ALA A 100 6.28 5.82 -4.73
N PHE A 101 5.59 5.54 -5.85
CA PHE A 101 5.24 4.19 -6.28
C PHE A 101 6.47 3.35 -6.65
N ARG A 102 7.46 3.95 -7.32
CA ARG A 102 8.68 3.29 -7.77
C ARG A 102 9.41 2.60 -6.62
N VAL A 103 9.57 3.31 -5.50
CA VAL A 103 10.31 2.85 -4.32
C VAL A 103 9.43 2.19 -3.25
N ALA A 104 8.11 2.15 -3.45
CA ALA A 104 7.17 1.57 -2.50
C ALA A 104 7.23 0.04 -2.45
N SER A 105 6.92 -0.51 -1.27
CA SER A 105 6.68 -1.94 -1.08
C SER A 105 5.45 -2.41 -1.88
N SER A 106 5.27 -3.73 -2.07
CA SER A 106 4.06 -4.27 -2.72
C SER A 106 2.78 -3.77 -2.03
N GLN A 107 2.75 -3.76 -0.71
CA GLN A 107 1.58 -3.36 0.06
C GLN A 107 1.28 -1.87 -0.14
N ASP A 108 2.33 -1.04 -0.18
CA ASP A 108 2.20 0.41 -0.35
C ASP A 108 1.84 0.78 -1.78
N ARG A 109 2.34 0.07 -2.79
CA ARG A 109 1.87 0.20 -4.18
C ARG A 109 0.37 -0.02 -4.29
N ASP A 110 -0.17 -1.04 -3.62
CA ASP A 110 -1.61 -1.28 -3.59
C ASP A 110 -2.37 -0.15 -2.88
N ARG A 111 -1.79 0.44 -1.82
CA ARG A 111 -2.36 1.63 -1.15
C ARG A 111 -2.36 2.84 -2.07
N LEU A 112 -1.29 3.09 -2.82
CA LEU A 112 -1.18 4.20 -3.78
C LEU A 112 -2.20 4.07 -4.91
N VAL A 113 -2.33 2.87 -5.49
CA VAL A 113 -3.35 2.60 -6.52
C VAL A 113 -4.75 2.88 -5.99
N ARG A 114 -5.07 2.42 -4.77
CA ARG A 114 -6.35 2.71 -4.12
C ARG A 114 -6.54 4.21 -3.88
N LEU A 115 -5.51 4.92 -3.43
CA LEU A 115 -5.56 6.35 -3.16
C LEU A 115 -5.87 7.15 -4.44
N THR A 116 -5.14 6.90 -5.53
CA THR A 116 -5.40 7.54 -6.84
C THR A 116 -6.80 7.23 -7.34
N LYS A 117 -7.30 6.01 -7.13
CA LYS A 117 -8.68 5.62 -7.48
C LYS A 117 -9.73 6.35 -6.67
N LEU A 118 -9.47 6.63 -5.40
CA LEU A 118 -10.36 7.46 -4.58
C LEU A 118 -10.42 8.88 -5.10
N TRP A 119 -9.29 9.49 -5.45
CA TRP A 119 -9.24 10.83 -6.06
C TRP A 119 -10.00 10.92 -7.37
N GLN A 120 -9.88 9.90 -8.22
CA GLN A 120 -10.60 9.84 -9.50
C GLN A 120 -12.12 9.68 -9.33
N ARG A 121 -12.56 8.98 -8.30
CA ARG A 121 -13.98 8.69 -8.05
C ARG A 121 -14.73 9.79 -7.31
N GLN A 122 -14.06 10.85 -6.88
CA GLN A 122 -14.74 11.99 -6.30
C GLN A 122 -15.64 12.67 -7.35
N THR A 123 -16.66 13.39 -6.89
CA THR A 123 -17.58 14.15 -7.76
C THR A 123 -17.52 15.63 -7.36
N PRO A 124 -16.86 16.50 -8.16
CA PRO A 124 -16.04 16.16 -9.33
C PRO A 124 -14.72 15.44 -8.95
N PRO A 125 -14.05 14.76 -9.90
CA PRO A 125 -12.73 14.17 -9.66
C PRO A 125 -11.72 15.23 -9.20
N VAL A 126 -10.79 14.84 -8.33
CA VAL A 126 -9.80 15.78 -7.76
C VAL A 126 -8.93 16.43 -8.85
N PHE A 127 -8.57 15.68 -9.88
CA PHE A 127 -7.74 16.16 -11.00
C PHE A 127 -8.42 15.89 -12.36
N PRO A 128 -7.97 16.55 -13.44
CA PRO A 128 -8.44 16.23 -14.78
C PRO A 128 -8.14 14.78 -15.19
N PRO A 129 -8.93 14.18 -16.11
CA PRO A 129 -8.72 12.81 -16.58
C PRO A 129 -7.31 12.51 -17.12
N SER A 130 -6.66 13.50 -17.75
CA SER A 130 -5.29 13.36 -18.28
C SER A 130 -4.25 13.06 -17.20
N ILE A 131 -4.40 13.64 -16.01
CA ILE A 131 -3.52 13.38 -14.86
C ILE A 131 -3.67 11.93 -14.40
N PHE A 132 -4.92 11.45 -14.28
CA PHE A 132 -5.17 10.06 -13.91
C PHE A 132 -4.68 9.08 -14.96
N GLN A 133 -4.87 9.38 -16.25
CA GLN A 133 -4.35 8.57 -17.35
C GLN A 133 -2.82 8.43 -17.28
N ALA A 134 -2.10 9.52 -17.01
CA ALA A 134 -0.65 9.49 -16.85
C ALA A 134 -0.23 8.61 -15.66
N ILE A 135 -0.88 8.76 -14.50
CA ILE A 135 -0.56 7.96 -13.30
C ILE A 135 -0.88 6.48 -13.54
N TYR A 136 -2.06 6.15 -14.06
CA TYR A 136 -2.42 4.75 -14.30
C TYR A 136 -1.59 4.11 -15.41
N GLY A 137 -1.17 4.87 -16.43
CA GLY A 137 -0.21 4.39 -17.42
C GLY A 137 1.08 3.91 -16.78
N TYR A 138 1.58 4.62 -15.76
CA TYR A 138 2.74 4.20 -14.97
C TYR A 138 2.45 2.98 -14.09
N PHE A 139 1.24 2.86 -13.54
CA PHE A 139 0.86 1.73 -12.69
C PHE A 139 0.52 0.44 -13.45
N GLN A 140 0.23 0.50 -14.75
CA GLN A 140 -0.26 -0.66 -15.51
C GLN A 140 0.58 -1.93 -15.34
N PRO A 141 1.92 -1.92 -15.48
CA PRO A 141 2.71 -3.14 -15.36
C PRO A 141 2.53 -3.86 -14.02
N TRP A 142 2.36 -3.09 -12.93
CA TRP A 142 2.08 -3.64 -11.61
C TRP A 142 0.68 -4.24 -11.50
N ILE A 143 -0.32 -3.56 -12.07
CA ILE A 143 -1.72 -4.00 -12.05
C ILE A 143 -1.84 -5.31 -12.84
N ASP A 144 -1.24 -5.39 -14.02
CA ASP A 144 -1.23 -6.58 -14.87
C ASP A 144 -0.54 -7.76 -14.19
N GLN A 145 0.63 -7.49 -13.58
CA GLN A 145 1.34 -8.50 -12.80
C GLN A 145 0.47 -9.08 -11.67
N LYS A 146 -0.27 -8.23 -10.93
CA LYS A 146 -1.17 -8.67 -9.86
C LYS A 146 -2.36 -9.47 -10.38
N LEU A 147 -2.93 -9.08 -11.52
CA LEU A 147 -4.05 -9.79 -12.14
C LEU A 147 -3.62 -11.20 -12.62
N ALA A 148 -2.41 -11.30 -13.20
CA ALA A 148 -1.83 -12.57 -13.62
C ALA A 148 -1.56 -13.51 -12.42
N GLN A 149 -1.00 -12.98 -11.32
CA GLN A 149 -0.76 -13.76 -10.10
C GLN A 149 -2.05 -14.33 -9.49
N GLN A 150 -3.13 -13.54 -9.48
CA GLN A 150 -4.44 -13.98 -8.97
C GLN A 150 -5.09 -15.04 -9.86
N SER A 151 -4.89 -14.94 -11.17
CA SER A 151 -5.44 -15.91 -12.14
C SER A 151 -4.66 -17.22 -12.15
N GLY A 152 -3.33 -17.18 -12.02
CA GLY A 152 -2.46 -18.36 -11.92
C GLY A 152 -2.62 -19.14 -10.62
N ALA A 153 -2.85 -18.47 -9.48
CA ALA A 153 -3.12 -19.13 -8.20
C ALA A 153 -4.43 -19.95 -8.20
N ARG A 154 -5.39 -19.59 -9.06
CA ARG A 154 -6.67 -20.31 -9.21
C ARG A 154 -6.60 -21.44 -10.24
N ALA A 155 -5.53 -21.49 -11.04
CA ALA A 155 -5.29 -22.47 -12.09
C ALA A 155 -4.17 -23.47 -11.74
N ALA A 156 -3.93 -23.73 -10.46
CA ALA A 156 -3.09 -24.86 -10.05
C ALA A 156 -3.70 -26.16 -10.60
N PRO A 157 -3.01 -26.93 -11.46
CA PRO A 157 -3.56 -28.16 -12.00
C PRO A 157 -3.70 -29.20 -10.89
N LEU A 158 -4.87 -29.81 -10.79
CA LEU A 158 -5.06 -31.12 -10.14
C LEU A 158 -4.30 -32.18 -10.96
N ALA A 159 -2.97 -32.19 -10.86
CA ALA A 159 -2.14 -33.19 -11.50
C ALA A 159 -1.24 -33.84 -10.45
N HIS A 160 -1.79 -34.87 -9.78
CA HIS A 160 -1.17 -36.15 -9.42
C HIS A 160 -2.03 -36.86 -8.36
N ARG A 161 -3.12 -37.52 -8.77
CA ARG A 161 -3.73 -38.61 -7.99
C ARG A 161 -4.34 -39.68 -8.89
N HIS A 162 -3.46 -40.46 -9.52
CA HIS A 162 -3.73 -41.82 -10.00
C HIS A 162 -2.97 -42.76 -9.04
N GLN A 163 -3.49 -43.79 -8.39
CA GLN A 163 -4.65 -44.68 -8.63
C GLN A 163 -5.23 -45.20 -7.29
N PRO A 164 -6.49 -45.68 -7.26
CA PRO A 164 -7.01 -46.51 -6.18
C PRO A 164 -6.51 -47.97 -6.31
N PRO A 165 -6.22 -48.68 -5.20
CA PRO A 165 -5.95 -50.12 -5.27
C PRO A 165 -7.25 -50.89 -5.58
N LYS A 166 -7.18 -51.83 -6.52
CA LYS A 166 -8.28 -52.77 -6.82
C LYS A 166 -8.40 -53.81 -5.69
N PRO A 167 -9.61 -54.27 -5.34
CA PRO A 167 -9.79 -55.39 -4.42
C PRO A 167 -9.74 -56.71 -5.19
N VAL A 168 -9.02 -57.71 -4.68
CA VAL A 168 -9.21 -59.11 -5.09
C VAL A 168 -9.20 -59.97 -3.82
N GLY A 169 -10.33 -60.62 -3.57
CA GLY A 169 -10.51 -61.59 -2.49
C GLY A 169 -10.51 -63.02 -3.02
N TYR A 170 -10.03 -63.90 -2.13
CA TYR A 170 -10.32 -65.33 -1.93
C TYR A 170 -9.84 -66.35 -2.98
N ALA A 171 -8.89 -67.21 -2.58
CA ALA A 171 -9.16 -68.61 -2.25
C ALA A 171 -7.92 -69.36 -1.71
N THR A 172 -8.18 -70.16 -0.68
CA THR A 172 -7.55 -71.40 -0.14
C THR A 172 -6.66 -72.21 -1.12
N ALA A 173 -5.62 -72.98 -0.73
CA ALA A 173 -5.46 -73.86 0.42
C ALA A 173 -4.00 -74.40 0.58
N THR A 174 -3.75 -75.03 1.75
CA THR A 174 -2.90 -76.24 1.96
C THR A 174 -1.46 -76.09 2.47
N ILE A 175 -1.34 -76.22 3.80
CA ILE A 175 -0.49 -77.13 4.62
C ILE A 175 0.93 -77.45 4.12
N GLN A 176 1.97 -77.11 4.92
CA GLN A 176 2.95 -78.10 5.39
C GLN A 176 3.82 -77.63 6.58
N SER A 177 3.67 -78.37 7.69
CA SER A 177 4.70 -78.88 8.62
C SER A 177 5.73 -77.96 9.31
N ALA A 178 5.62 -77.92 10.64
CA ALA A 178 6.71 -77.77 11.62
C ALA A 178 7.72 -78.96 11.51
N PRO A 179 8.89 -79.03 12.20
CA PRO A 179 9.08 -78.63 13.61
C PRO A 179 10.48 -78.13 14.07
N ASN A 180 10.52 -77.81 15.37
CA ASN A 180 11.64 -77.87 16.33
C ASN A 180 12.71 -76.76 16.39
N GLY A 181 12.85 -76.21 17.60
CA GLY A 181 14.02 -75.45 18.04
C GLY A 181 13.86 -74.83 19.43
N HIS A 182 14.46 -75.48 20.43
CA HIS A 182 14.34 -75.25 21.88
C HIS A 182 14.71 -73.87 22.43
N GLN A 183 14.01 -73.53 23.53
CA GLN A 183 14.45 -72.85 24.76
C GLN A 183 15.87 -72.26 24.83
N ARG A 184 15.97 -70.99 25.26
CA ARG A 184 16.67 -70.64 26.52
C ARG A 184 16.49 -69.18 26.96
N ARG A 185 15.92 -69.03 28.16
CA ARG A 185 16.28 -68.13 29.28
C ARG A 185 17.19 -66.93 28.97
N LYS A 186 16.81 -65.75 29.49
CA LYS A 186 17.28 -65.22 30.80
C LYS A 186 16.52 -63.95 31.21
N ARG A 187 16.19 -63.93 32.51
CA ARG A 187 15.68 -62.81 33.32
C ARG A 187 16.83 -61.92 33.83
N LEU A 188 16.42 -60.83 34.49
CA LEU A 188 17.08 -59.91 35.43
C LEU A 188 17.65 -58.64 34.75
N ARG A 189 17.33 -57.42 35.21
CA ARG A 189 16.68 -56.95 36.45
C ARG A 189 15.63 -55.89 36.17
#